data_AF-A0A0P9DAL0-F1
#
_entry.id   AF-A0A0P9DAL0-F1
#
_cell.length_a   1.000
_cell.length_b   1.000
_cell.length_c   1.000
_cell.angle_alpha   90.00
_cell.angle_beta   90.00
_cell.angle_gamma   90.00
#
_symmetry.space_group_name_H-M   'P 1'
#
loop_
_entity.id
_entity.type
_entity.pdbx_description
1 polymer ?
#
loop_
_entity_poly.entity_id
_entity_poly.type
_entity_poly.pdbx_seq_one_letter_code
_entity_poly.pdbx_strand_id
1 'polypeptide(L)' 'MAELKTKPTEQSVEAFLEEIADPQQRADSQEIARLMSEISGATPRMWGPAVVGYGDRHYQYAS' A
#
# COMPACT_ATOMS: atom_id res chain seq x y z
N MET A 1 17.74 -11.44 -14.30
CA MET A 1 16.62 -11.32 -13.35
C MET A 1 15.51 -10.52 -14.00
N ALA A 2 14.26 -10.98 -13.93
CA ALA A 2 13.12 -10.21 -14.42
C ALA A 2 12.90 -8.97 -13.54
N GLU A 3 12.52 -7.85 -14.16
CA GLU A 3 12.21 -6.62 -13.44
C GLU A 3 10.96 -6.80 -12.56
N LEU A 4 10.99 -6.25 -11.34
CA LEU A 4 9.83 -6.28 -10.44
C LEU A 4 8.69 -5.46 -11.04
N LYS A 5 7.55 -6.11 -11.26
CA LYS A 5 6.33 -5.48 -11.81
C LYS A 5 5.68 -4.51 -10.84
N THR A 6 5.78 -4.79 -9.54
CA THR A 6 5.26 -3.92 -8.48
C THR A 6 6.43 -3.21 -7.82
N LYS A 7 6.33 -1.88 -7.77
CA LYS A 7 7.32 -1.01 -7.17
C LYS A 7 6.61 0.08 -6.38
N PRO A 8 7.23 0.60 -5.31
CA PRO A 8 6.71 1.77 -4.63
C PRO A 8 6.58 2.93 -5.61
N THR A 9 5.49 3.69 -5.52
CA THR A 9 5.26 4.91 -6.29
C THR A 9 5.21 6.12 -5.36
N GLU A 10 5.20 7.32 -5.95
CA GLU A 10 5.03 8.59 -5.22
C GLU A 10 3.56 8.96 -5.01
N GLN A 11 2.63 8.07 -5.37
CA GLN A 11 1.20 8.30 -5.19
C GLN A 11 0.83 8.24 -3.69
N SER A 12 -0.06 9.14 -3.27
CA SER A 12 -0.61 9.14 -1.91
C SER A 12 -1.65 8.03 -1.76
N VAL A 13 -1.55 7.32 -0.63
CA VAL A 13 -2.54 6.30 -0.25
C VAL A 13 -3.85 6.97 0.14
N GLU A 14 -3.78 8.10 0.83
CA GLU A 14 -4.94 8.88 1.25
C GLU A 14 -5.76 9.34 0.03
N ALA A 15 -5.10 9.93 -0.96
CA ALA A 15 -5.75 10.35 -2.20
C ALA A 15 -6.39 9.17 -2.95
N PHE A 16 -5.69 8.03 -3.00
CA PHE A 16 -6.22 6.81 -3.61
C PHE A 16 -7.49 6.29 -2.90
N LEU A 17 -7.52 6.34 -1.57
CA LEU A 17 -8.70 5.94 -0.80
C LEU A 17 -9.87 6.92 -0.97
N GLU A 18 -9.58 8.22 -1.12
CA GLU A 18 -10.61 9.24 -1.36
C GLU A 18 -11.31 9.09 -2.71
N GLU A 19 -10.61 8.57 -3.72
CA GLU A 19 -11.14 8.29 -5.07
C GLU A 19 -12.12 7.10 -5.12
N ILE A 20 -12.24 6.33 -4.03
CA ILE A 20 -13.20 5.22 -3.95
C ILE A 20 -14.63 5.77 -3.98
N ALA A 21 -15.35 5.44 -5.04
CA ALA A 21 -16.70 5.94 -5.30
C ALA A 21 -17.75 5.39 -4.32
N ASP A 22 -17.62 4.11 -3.94
CA ASP A 22 -18.52 3.50 -2.98
C ASP A 22 -18.20 4.00 -1.55
N PRO A 23 -19.14 4.66 -0.87
CA PRO A 23 -18.88 5.28 0.43
C PRO A 23 -18.59 4.26 1.53
N GLN A 24 -19.18 3.07 1.47
CA GLN A 24 -18.94 2.00 2.45
C GLN A 24 -17.55 1.41 2.24
N GLN A 25 -17.22 1.07 0.99
CA GLN A 25 -15.89 0.57 0.64
C GLN A 25 -14.79 1.56 1.02
N ARG A 26 -15.02 2.86 0.81
CA ARG A 26 -14.07 3.90 1.21
C ARG A 26 -13.86 3.93 2.73
N ALA A 27 -14.94 3.93 3.51
CA ALA A 27 -14.88 3.93 4.96
C ALA A 27 -14.15 2.69 5.50
N ASP A 28 -14.50 1.50 4.98
CA ASP A 28 -13.87 0.25 5.37
C ASP A 28 -12.37 0.24 5.00
N SER A 29 -12.03 0.74 3.81
CA SER A 29 -10.63 0.79 3.34
C SER A 29 -9.80 1.76 4.18
N GLN A 30 -10.37 2.88 4.61
CA GLN A 30 -9.73 3.82 5.54
C GLN A 30 -9.48 3.20 6.91
N GLU A 31 -10.46 2.46 7.45
CA GLU A 31 -10.28 1.79 8.74
C GLU A 31 -9.24 0.66 8.66
N ILE A 32 -9.26 -0.13 7.58
CA ILE A 32 -8.22 -1.13 7.32
C ILE A 32 -6.84 -0.46 7.22
N ALA A 33 -6.72 0.67 6.52
CA ALA A 33 -5.45 1.36 6.40
C ALA A 33 -4.92 1.83 7.76
N ARG A 34 -5.79 2.40 8.59
CA ARG A 34 -5.47 2.79 9.97
C ARG A 34 -4.98 1.61 10.81
N LEU A 35 -5.72 0.49 10.80
CA LEU A 35 -5.37 -0.72 11.54
C LEU A 35 -4.04 -1.31 11.09
N MET A 36 -3.81 -1.39 9.78
CA MET A 36 -2.57 -1.93 9.22
C MET A 36 -1.37 -1.07 9.57
N SER A 37 -1.50 0.25 9.55
CA SER A 37 -0.45 1.16 10.02
C SER A 37 -0.16 1.01 11.51
N GLU A 38 -1.19 0.87 12.34
CA GLU A 38 -1.04 0.69 13.79
C GLU A 38 -0.35 -0.64 14.12
N ILE A 39 -0.80 -1.74 13.51
CA ILE A 39 -0.28 -3.09 13.78
C ILE A 39 1.12 -3.27 13.22
N SER A 40 1.39 -2.76 12.02
CA SER A 40 2.71 -2.91 11.37
C SER A 40 3.75 -1.89 11.85
N GLY A 41 3.32 -0.74 12.37
CA GLY A 41 4.18 0.40 12.66
C GLY A 41 4.80 1.05 11.42
N ALA A 42 4.34 0.67 10.21
CA ALA A 42 4.88 1.16 8.95
C ALA A 42 3.95 2.18 8.30
N THR A 43 4.55 3.20 7.68
CA THR A 43 3.83 4.16 6.85
C THR A 43 3.32 3.47 5.58
N PRO A 44 2.04 3.64 5.22
CA PRO A 44 1.49 3.05 4.01
C PRO A 44 2.10 3.71 2.77
N ARG A 45 2.27 2.94 1.69
CA ARG A 45 2.76 3.45 0.40
C ARG A 45 2.01 2.78 -0.74
N MET A 46 1.82 3.49 -1.85
CA MET A 46 1.30 2.89 -3.07
C MET A 46 2.36 2.03 -3.76
N TRP A 47 1.94 0.86 -4.23
CA TRP A 47 2.74 -0.10 -5.00
C TRP A 47 2.06 -0.36 -6.35
N GLY A 48 2.58 0.26 -7.40
CA GLY A 48 1.86 0.33 -8.67
C GLY A 48 0.50 1.05 -8.53
N PRO A 49 -0.48 0.75 -9.39
CA PRO A 49 -1.69 1.57 -9.52
C PRO A 49 -2.79 1.28 -8.50
N ALA A 50 -2.75 0.15 -7.78
CA ALA A 50 -3.92 -0.32 -7.02
C ALA A 50 -3.57 -1.15 -5.77
N VAL A 51 -2.33 -1.07 -5.27
CA VAL A 51 -1.90 -1.84 -4.09
C VAL A 51 -1.38 -0.86 -3.04
N VAL A 52 -1.90 -0.97 -1.81
CA VAL A 52 -1.36 -0.29 -0.64
C VAL A 52 -0.46 -1.28 0.11
N GLY A 53 0.82 -0.94 0.24
CA GLY A 53 1.82 -1.75 0.95
C GLY A 53 2.26 -1.09 2.25
N TYR A 54 2.71 -1.92 3.20
CA TYR A 54 3.17 -1.51 4.53
C TYR A 54 4.57 -2.06 4.78
N GLY A 55 5.56 -1.16 4.77
CA GLY A 55 6.98 -1.52 4.86
C GLY A 55 7.55 -2.14 3.57
N ASP A 56 8.86 -2.39 3.59
CA ASP A 56 9.57 -3.08 2.53
C ASP A 56 10.67 -3.97 3.12
N ARG A 57 10.98 -5.07 2.41
CA ARG A 57 12.07 -5.98 2.78
C ARG A 57 12.81 -6.40 1.54
N HIS A 58 14.12 -6.16 1.53
CA HIS A 58 15.00 -6.65 0.49
C HIS A 58 15.39 -8.11 0.78
N TYR A 59 15.02 -9.02 -0.11
CA TYR A 59 15.45 -10.42 -0.06
C TYR A 59 16.66 -10.63 -0.98
N GLN A 60 17.76 -11.11 -0.41
CA GLN A 60 18.96 -11.50 -1.15
C GLN A 60 19.07 -13.03 -1.16
N TYR A 61 19.14 -13.62 -2.35
CA TYR A 61 19.38 -15.06 -2.50
C TYR A 61 20.87 -15.36 -2.29
N ALA A 62 21.18 -16.50 -1.67
CA ALA A 62 22.53 -17.06 -1.69
C ALA A 62 22.85 -17.40 -3.16
N SER A 63 23.81 -16.69 -3.72
CA SER A 63 24.28 -16.83 -5.11
C SER A 63 24.69 -18.26 -5.43
#